data_AF-A0A158KFL0-F1
#
_entry.id   AF-A0A158KFL0-F1
#
_cell.length_a   1.000
_cell.length_b   1.000
_cell.length_c   1.000
_cell.angle_alpha   90.00
_cell.angle_beta   90.00
_cell.angle_gamma   90.00
#
_symmetry.space_group_name_H-M   'P 1'
#
loop_
_entity.id
_entity.type
_entity.pdbx_description
1 polymer ?
#
loop_
_entity_poly.entity_id
_entity_poly.type
_entity_poly.pdbx_seq_one_letter_code
_entity_poly.pdbx_strand_id
1 'polypeptide(L)'
;MSTKTSIKYHHGEGKEPSWHLYEEAFEKDNVVYLELEGVLVDVVMIDSAWAKAGTVLLRLPNATARQLGLLPHMDQVDIQPEEDRA
;
A
#
# COMPACT_ATOMS: atom_id res chain seq x y z
N MET A 1 7.55 -23.27 11.27
CA MET A 1 6.91 -23.12 9.95
C MET A 1 6.19 -21.80 9.94
N SER A 2 6.34 -21.01 8.88
CA SER A 2 5.53 -19.80 8.69
C SER A 2 4.17 -20.22 8.13
N THR A 3 3.09 -19.64 8.64
CA THR A 3 1.71 -19.82 8.15
C THR A 3 1.32 -18.81 7.07
N LYS A 4 2.23 -17.86 6.79
CA LYS A 4 2.07 -16.81 5.79
C LYS A 4 2.18 -17.37 4.38
N THR A 5 1.16 -17.14 3.57
CA THR A 5 1.15 -17.38 2.13
C THR A 5 1.44 -16.06 1.42
N SER A 6 2.64 -15.91 0.86
CA SER A 6 3.07 -14.67 0.21
C SER A 6 2.31 -14.38 -1.08
N ILE A 7 1.72 -13.18 -1.18
CA ILE A 7 1.11 -12.66 -2.41
C ILE A 7 2.14 -11.83 -3.18
N LYS A 8 2.74 -10.84 -2.53
CA LYS A 8 3.83 -10.01 -3.08
C LYS A 8 4.81 -9.65 -1.98
N TYR A 9 6.07 -9.49 -2.31
CA TYR A 9 7.07 -9.02 -1.36
C TYR A 9 8.11 -8.17 -2.07
N HIS A 10 8.73 -7.28 -1.32
CA HIS A 10 9.90 -6.53 -1.73
C HIS A 10 10.86 -6.44 -0.56
N HIS A 11 12.10 -6.83 -0.82
CA HIS A 11 13.19 -6.63 0.11
C HIS A 11 13.90 -5.34 -0.26
N GLY A 12 13.80 -4.32 0.58
CA GLY A 12 14.44 -3.04 0.37
C GLY A 12 15.94 -3.11 0.63
N GLU A 13 16.73 -2.37 -0.14
CA GLU A 13 18.17 -2.24 0.07
C GLU A 13 18.53 -0.87 0.67
N GLY A 14 19.44 -0.87 1.65
CA GLY A 14 19.97 0.35 2.27
C GLY A 14 18.92 1.14 3.07
N LYS A 15 18.33 2.18 2.46
CA LYS A 15 17.28 3.03 3.06
C LYS A 15 15.90 2.80 2.44
N GLU A 16 15.81 1.89 1.48
CA GLU A 16 14.51 1.53 0.89
C GLU A 16 13.72 0.67 1.90
N PRO A 17 12.41 0.94 2.09
CA PRO A 17 11.59 0.15 2.98
C PRO A 17 11.30 -1.23 2.39
N SER A 18 11.30 -2.27 3.23
CA SER A 18 10.83 -3.61 2.86
C SER A 18 9.33 -3.73 3.09
N TRP A 19 8.66 -4.58 2.32
CA TRP A 19 7.25 -4.85 2.52
C TRP A 19 6.86 -6.27 2.10
N HIS A 20 5.84 -6.82 2.76
CA HIS A 20 5.33 -8.16 2.50
C HIS A 20 3.79 -8.15 2.57
N LEU A 21 3.16 -8.46 1.43
CA LEU A 21 1.73 -8.67 1.31
C LEU A 21 1.45 -10.18 1.32
N TYR A 22 0.66 -10.65 2.27
CA TYR A 22 0.40 -12.07 2.45
C TYR A 22 -1.01 -12.36 3.00
N GLU A 23 -1.41 -13.62 2.88
CA GLU A 23 -2.56 -14.21 3.56
C GLU A 23 -2.08 -15.14 4.68
N GLU A 24 -2.88 -15.28 5.73
CA GLU A 24 -2.63 -16.30 6.76
C GLU A 24 -3.44 -17.55 6.42
N ALA A 25 -2.79 -18.72 6.38
CA ALA A 25 -3.42 -19.97 5.94
C ALA A 25 -4.60 -20.44 6.82
N PHE A 26 -4.72 -19.89 8.03
CA PHE A 26 -5.80 -20.21 8.98
C PHE A 26 -6.76 -19.04 9.22
N GLU A 27 -6.54 -17.90 8.57
CA GLU A 27 -7.48 -16.78 8.62
C GLU A 27 -8.73 -17.15 7.83
N LYS A 28 -9.88 -17.00 8.47
CA LYS A 28 -11.18 -17.40 7.89
C LYS A 28 -11.83 -16.23 7.17
N ASP A 29 -11.44 -15.02 7.52
CA ASP A 29 -11.91 -13.82 6.88
C ASP A 29 -11.13 -13.56 5.57
N ASN A 30 -11.80 -12.96 4.59
CA ASN A 30 -11.17 -12.60 3.31
C ASN A 30 -10.35 -11.31 3.47
N VAL A 31 -9.22 -11.41 4.15
CA VAL A 31 -8.33 -10.30 4.48
C VAL A 31 -6.91 -10.57 4.02
N VAL A 32 -6.21 -9.52 3.67
CA VAL A 32 -4.78 -9.54 3.35
C VAL A 32 -4.02 -8.73 4.37
N TYR A 33 -2.80 -9.16 4.69
CA TYR A 33 -1.91 -8.48 5.62
C TYR A 33 -0.81 -7.79 4.83
N LEU A 34 -0.63 -6.49 5.09
CA LEU A 34 0.49 -5.72 4.57
C LEU A 34 1.43 -5.40 5.73
N GLU A 35 2.59 -6.04 5.72
CA GLU A 35 3.69 -5.76 6.63
C GLU A 35 4.66 -4.78 5.97
N LEU A 36 5.03 -3.72 6.70
CA LEU A 36 5.91 -2.65 6.24
C LEU A 36 7.07 -2.49 7.24
N GLU A 37 8.30 -2.54 6.74
CA GLU A 37 9.51 -2.31 7.53
C GLU A 37 10.22 -1.04 7.06
N GLY A 38 10.72 -0.23 8.00
CA GLY A 38 11.42 1.02 7.67
C GLY A 38 10.51 2.18 7.24
N VAL A 39 9.19 2.05 7.41
CA VAL A 39 8.21 3.11 7.16
C VAL A 39 7.90 3.87 8.45
N LEU A 40 7.81 5.20 8.37
CA LEU A 40 7.32 6.03 9.48
C LEU A 40 5.79 5.95 9.53
N VAL A 41 5.26 5.60 10.70
CA VAL A 41 3.83 5.45 10.95
C VAL A 41 3.41 6.39 12.06
N ASP A 42 2.39 7.20 11.80
CA ASP A 42 1.65 7.90 12.86
C ASP A 42 0.34 7.12 13.10
N VAL A 43 0.31 6.35 14.19
CA VAL A 43 -0.89 5.59 14.59
C VAL A 43 -1.70 6.44 15.55
N VAL A 44 -2.91 6.83 15.13
CA VAL A 44 -3.90 7.41 16.04
C VAL A 44 -4.88 6.30 16.43
N MET A 45 -4.72 5.81 17.66
CA MET A 45 -5.58 4.74 18.21
C MET A 45 -7.00 5.23 18.50
N ILE A 46 -7.94 4.29 18.54
CA ILE A 46 -9.35 4.49 18.90
C ILE A 46 -9.40 5.08 20.33
N ASP A 47 -10.30 6.06 20.55
CA ASP A 47 -10.42 6.98 21.71
C ASP A 47 -9.58 8.27 21.68
N SER A 48 -8.92 8.57 20.56
CA SER A 48 -8.44 9.92 20.28
C SER A 48 -9.62 10.88 20.06
N ALA A 49 -9.78 11.86 20.97
CA ALA A 49 -10.83 12.88 20.89
C ALA A 49 -10.75 13.79 19.64
N TRP A 50 -9.70 13.64 18.82
CA TRP A 50 -9.37 14.53 17.70
C TRP A 50 -9.39 13.86 16.32
N ALA A 51 -9.67 12.55 16.23
CA ALA A 51 -9.70 11.83 14.95
C ALA A 51 -10.92 10.90 14.83
N LYS A 52 -11.50 10.80 13.63
CA LYS A 52 -12.51 9.76 13.32
C LYS A 52 -11.89 8.38 13.60
N ALA A 53 -12.59 7.57 14.39
CA ALA A 53 -12.15 6.24 14.79
C ALA A 53 -11.67 5.41 13.58
N GLY A 54 -10.51 4.75 13.71
CA GLY A 54 -9.99 3.79 12.74
C GLY A 54 -9.12 4.36 11.61
N THR A 55 -8.54 5.57 11.78
CA THR A 55 -7.67 6.14 10.74
C THR A 55 -6.19 5.78 10.99
N VAL A 56 -5.57 5.07 10.04
CA VAL A 56 -4.13 4.81 10.02
C VAL A 56 -3.49 5.70 8.95
N LEU A 57 -2.53 6.55 9.33
CA LEU A 57 -1.78 7.39 8.40
C LEU A 57 -0.37 6.84 8.20
N LEU A 58 -0.09 6.39 6.98
CA LEU A 58 1.21 5.84 6.58
C LEU A 58 1.92 6.85 5.68
N ARG A 59 3.15 7.24 6.04
CA ARG A 59 3.98 8.08 5.19
C ARG A 59 4.90 7.19 4.34
N LEU A 60 4.43 6.85 3.14
CA LEU A 60 5.16 6.00 2.21
C LEU A 60 5.99 6.83 1.21
N PRO A 61 7.23 6.40 0.87
CA PRO A 61 7.90 6.91 -0.32
C PRO A 61 7.09 6.64 -1.59
N ASN A 62 7.12 7.57 -2.55
CA ASN A 62 6.38 7.42 -3.81
C ASN A 62 6.75 6.12 -4.57
N ALA A 63 8.02 5.69 -4.51
CA ALA A 63 8.47 4.45 -5.12
C ALA A 63 7.73 3.23 -4.55
N THR A 64 7.67 3.12 -3.21
CA THR A 64 6.92 2.07 -2.50
C THR A 64 5.43 2.14 -2.81
N ALA A 65 4.84 3.34 -2.83
CA ALA A 65 3.42 3.50 -3.16
C ALA A 65 3.10 3.06 -4.61
N ARG A 66 4.02 3.25 -5.56
CA ARG A 66 3.90 2.71 -6.93
C ARG A 66 4.04 1.19 -6.98
N GLN A 67 5.02 0.63 -6.27
CA GLN A 67 5.21 -0.83 -6.17
C GLN A 67 3.98 -1.53 -5.60
N LEU A 68 3.32 -0.89 -4.62
CA LEU A 68 2.06 -1.36 -4.02
C LEU A 68 0.82 -1.06 -4.89
N GLY A 69 0.97 -0.34 -6.00
CA GLY A 69 -0.15 0.04 -6.89
C GLY A 69 -1.09 1.09 -6.29
N LEU A 70 -0.68 1.81 -5.25
CA LEU A 70 -1.47 2.87 -4.59
C LEU A 70 -1.46 4.19 -5.38
N LEU A 71 -0.49 4.36 -6.27
CA LEU A 71 -0.40 5.50 -7.18
C LEU A 71 -0.71 5.05 -8.61
N PRO A 72 -1.41 5.88 -9.41
CA PRO A 72 -1.64 5.58 -10.81
C PRO A 72 -0.32 5.38 -11.55
N HIS A 73 -0.27 4.36 -12.42
CA HIS A 73 0.81 4.22 -13.38
C HIS A 73 0.72 5.40 -14.34
N MET A 74 1.83 6.14 -14.51
CA MET A 74 1.88 7.32 -15.38
C MET A 74 1.91 6.95 -16.88
N ASP A 75 1.46 5.76 -17.24
CA ASP A 75 1.42 5.28 -18.61
C ASP A 75 -0.02 5.31 -19.10
N GLN A 76 -0.53 6.52 -19.33
CA GLN A 76 -1.51 6.88 -20.37
C GLN A 76 -1.93 8.33 -20.14
N VAL A 77 -1.19 9.26 -20.76
CA VAL A 77 -1.81 10.49 -21.22
C VAL A 77 -2.72 10.04 -22.35
N ASP A 78 -4.02 9.91 -22.07
CA ASP A 78 -5.05 9.83 -23.10
C ASP A 78 -5.01 11.15 -23.88
N ILE A 79 -4.18 11.18 -24.93
CA ILE A 79 -4.28 12.21 -25.95
C ILE A 79 -5.53 11.83 -26.75
N GLN A 80 -6.69 12.34 -26.34
CA GLN A 80 -7.89 12.31 -27.18
C GLN A 80 -7.56 13.11 -28.46
N PRO A 81 -7.61 12.50 -29.66
CA PRO A 81 -7.58 13.27 -30.88
C PRO A 81 -8.86 14.12 -30.93
N GLU A 82 -8.67 15.43 -31.07
CA GLU A 82 -9.72 16.41 -31.37
C GLU A 82 -10.27 16.08 -32.77
N GLU A 83 -11.22 15.15 -32.83
CA GLU A 83 -11.93 14.78 -34.05
C GLU A 83 -13.17 15.67 -34.20
N ASP A 84 -13.23 16.35 -35.35
CA ASP A 84 -14.33 17.10 -35.94
C ASP A 84 -14.82 18.39 -35.24
N ARG A 85 -14.07 19.47 -35.50
CA ARG A 85 -14.70 20.72 -35.93
C ARG A 85 -15.30 20.52 -37.33
N ALA A 86 -16.61 20.26 -37.38
CA ALA A 86 -17.45 20.48 -38.56
C ALA A 86 -18.48 21.57 -38.25
#